data_AF-A0A7C6Z441-F1
#
_entry.id   AF-A0A7C6Z441-F1
#
_cell.length_a   1.000
_cell.length_b   1.000
_cell.length_c   1.000
_cell.angle_alpha   90.00
_cell.angle_beta   90.00
_cell.angle_gamma   90.00
#
_symmetry.space_group_name_H-M   'P 1'
#
loop_
_entity.id
_entity.type
_entity.pdbx_description
1 polymer ?
#
loop_
_entity_poly.entity_id
_entity_poly.type
_entity_poly.pdbx_seq_one_letter_code
_entity_poly.pdbx_strand_id
1 'polypeptide(L)'
;MTVTQEYAGELRVGESGRDASDKIRGFLFQDLLAINLILNSNDEDKIYVEWIEDIFVENTKSISIYQVKHYPESELNLQGIYENMFYQFLKFKLYEVDEKKIKTFCLSHAKSYVNFDKDLAQKLIKKENIVDSLNKRDIKNRLIQCKNMDNRKELVFGEVACTNLVDEFCFEKIESLNIDETRIKLRDTLYDRVDASQLSIVDVDSAKDILLAVAIQYIQISYYYKLEDYKLRVMTKDSFLGFMNRIIGPGEQAHCERIKFIVLGYVDEVFTMFQDEIENDEIVDIYKEIYFSTKSFFIERLKTKEQRFKFINTISTDEYAVLNKDKYFLGGQEVDKFLEHKDKIKHFIKIVWKILYNLDSRDFSNYIVENEECFLFEFPNEKTKPAIVISPGNGDSSREVRKVLPRIAKMKMKPRKWYFKGDIKGVYEYLYEINKIKVKDIRVPGDFSILYHRDNYFRIECMDCLKFDEGKLETKDDNNIFNFKCIKED
;
A
#
# COMPACT_ATOMS: atom_id res chain seq x y z
N MET A 1 1.51 -32.39 -28.03
CA MET A 1 1.68 -31.16 -27.23
C MET A 1 2.88 -31.36 -26.33
N THR A 2 4.03 -30.85 -26.74
CA THR A 2 5.22 -30.76 -25.89
C THR A 2 4.86 -29.86 -24.72
N VAL A 3 4.86 -30.41 -23.50
CA VAL A 3 4.69 -29.61 -22.28
C VAL A 3 5.93 -28.73 -22.20
N THR A 4 5.78 -27.44 -22.50
CA THR A 4 6.82 -26.45 -22.26
C THR A 4 7.10 -26.44 -20.77
N GLN A 5 8.29 -26.89 -20.38
CA GLN A 5 8.73 -26.87 -18.99
C GLN A 5 8.81 -25.40 -18.52
N GLU A 6 8.13 -25.11 -17.42
CA GLU A 6 8.03 -23.79 -16.80
C GLU A 6 9.00 -23.75 -15.63
N TYR A 7 10.03 -22.90 -15.72
CA TYR A 7 11.18 -22.93 -14.80
C TYR A 7 10.93 -22.17 -13.51
N ALA A 8 9.88 -21.35 -13.44
CA ALA A 8 9.50 -20.64 -12.23
C ALA A 8 9.45 -21.58 -11.01
N GLY A 9 8.75 -22.71 -11.12
CA GLY A 9 8.62 -23.68 -10.03
C GLY A 9 9.95 -24.29 -9.58
N GLU A 10 10.83 -24.61 -10.52
CA GLU A 10 12.10 -25.29 -10.24
C GLU A 10 13.14 -24.36 -9.60
N LEU A 11 13.24 -23.13 -10.10
CA LEU A 11 14.24 -22.17 -9.62
C LEU A 11 13.96 -21.70 -8.19
N ARG A 12 12.73 -21.80 -7.69
CA ARG A 12 12.39 -21.40 -6.33
C ARG A 12 12.69 -22.49 -5.28
N VAL A 13 12.96 -23.72 -5.71
CA VAL A 13 13.17 -24.84 -4.78
C VAL A 13 14.33 -24.57 -3.81
N GLY A 14 14.05 -24.68 -2.51
CA GLY A 14 15.00 -24.39 -1.43
C GLY A 14 15.18 -22.90 -1.08
N GLU A 15 14.40 -22.00 -1.70
CA GLU A 15 14.42 -20.54 -1.42
C GLU A 15 13.13 -20.07 -0.76
N SER A 16 12.27 -20.97 -0.27
CA SER A 16 11.04 -20.63 0.47
C SER A 16 11.31 -19.85 1.76
N GLY A 17 12.51 -19.98 2.34
CA GLY A 17 12.98 -19.19 3.49
C GLY A 17 13.64 -17.86 3.14
N ARG A 18 13.68 -17.45 1.86
CA ARG A 18 14.07 -16.07 1.44
C ARG A 18 12.93 -15.07 1.72
N ASP A 19 12.23 -15.22 2.84
CA ASP A 19 11.22 -14.24 3.21
C ASP A 19 11.95 -12.98 3.67
N ALA A 20 12.15 -12.06 2.73
CA ALA A 20 12.57 -10.69 2.98
C ALA A 20 11.32 -9.79 3.02
N SER A 21 10.26 -10.27 3.69
CA SER A 21 9.04 -9.52 4.00
C SER A 21 9.28 -8.15 4.65
N ASP A 22 10.52 -7.79 4.96
CA ASP A 22 10.87 -6.74 5.89
C ASP A 22 10.89 -5.33 5.25
N LYS A 23 10.93 -5.18 3.92
CA LYS A 23 11.03 -3.84 3.28
C LYS A 23 9.93 -3.53 2.27
N ILE A 24 8.78 -3.06 2.75
CA ILE A 24 7.58 -2.70 1.95
C ILE A 24 7.85 -1.66 0.85
N ARG A 25 8.88 -0.81 0.99
CA ARG A 25 9.24 0.16 -0.06
C ARG A 25 9.56 -0.54 -1.38
N GLY A 26 10.20 -1.71 -1.30
CA GLY A 26 10.44 -2.59 -2.43
C GLY A 26 9.13 -3.03 -3.05
N PHE A 27 8.17 -3.51 -2.24
CA PHE A 27 6.88 -4.01 -2.70
C PHE A 27 6.04 -2.96 -3.46
N LEU A 28 5.85 -1.75 -2.90
CA LEU A 28 5.00 -0.75 -3.56
C LEU A 28 5.62 -0.21 -4.85
N PHE A 29 6.94 -0.02 -4.90
CA PHE A 29 7.63 0.39 -6.13
C PHE A 29 7.66 -0.75 -7.16
N GLN A 30 7.89 -1.98 -6.70
CA GLN A 30 7.84 -3.18 -7.50
C GLN A 30 6.47 -3.41 -8.13
N ASP A 31 5.37 -3.18 -7.41
CA ASP A 31 4.01 -3.29 -7.95
C ASP A 31 3.86 -2.41 -9.20
N LEU A 32 4.34 -1.17 -9.14
CA LEU A 32 4.28 -0.23 -10.26
C LEU A 32 5.14 -0.70 -11.44
N LEU A 33 6.38 -1.13 -11.18
CA LEU A 33 7.27 -1.63 -12.22
C LEU A 33 6.74 -2.93 -12.85
N ALA A 34 6.11 -3.80 -12.07
CA ALA A 34 5.46 -5.00 -12.55
C ALA A 34 4.30 -4.67 -13.51
N ILE A 35 3.45 -3.69 -13.18
CA ILE A 35 2.42 -3.19 -14.10
C ILE A 35 3.05 -2.70 -15.40
N ASN A 36 4.12 -1.90 -15.32
CA ASN A 36 4.81 -1.42 -16.51
C ASN A 36 5.37 -2.57 -17.36
N LEU A 37 5.95 -3.60 -16.73
CA LEU A 37 6.44 -4.78 -17.44
C LEU A 37 5.30 -5.56 -18.10
N ILE A 38 4.18 -5.79 -17.42
CA ILE A 38 2.99 -6.48 -17.97
C ILE A 38 2.44 -5.72 -19.18
N LEU A 39 2.29 -4.40 -19.08
CA LEU A 39 1.78 -3.61 -20.19
C LEU A 39 2.66 -3.73 -21.43
N ASN A 40 3.98 -3.75 -21.25
CA ASN A 40 4.97 -3.82 -22.32
C ASN A 40 5.39 -5.25 -22.68
N SER A 41 4.77 -6.28 -22.09
CA SER A 41 5.08 -7.66 -22.40
C SER A 41 4.46 -8.11 -23.72
N ASN A 42 4.99 -9.20 -24.24
CA ASN A 42 4.37 -9.99 -25.29
C ASN A 42 3.27 -10.90 -24.68
N ASP A 43 2.40 -11.42 -25.52
CA ASP A 43 1.25 -12.23 -25.09
C ASP A 43 1.67 -13.58 -24.49
N GLU A 44 2.84 -14.08 -24.89
CA GLU A 44 3.45 -15.32 -24.42
C GLU A 44 4.27 -15.19 -23.12
N ASP A 45 4.47 -13.95 -22.64
CA ASP A 45 5.25 -13.70 -21.43
C ASP A 45 4.46 -14.09 -20.18
N LYS A 46 5.07 -14.90 -19.33
CA LYS A 46 4.59 -15.24 -17.99
C LYS A 46 5.37 -14.44 -16.97
N ILE A 47 4.68 -13.64 -16.18
CA ILE A 47 5.26 -12.71 -15.22
C ILE A 47 4.89 -13.19 -13.81
N TYR A 48 5.88 -13.20 -12.93
CA TYR A 48 5.74 -13.62 -11.54
C TYR A 48 6.36 -12.53 -10.67
N VAL A 49 5.60 -12.06 -9.70
CA VAL A 49 6.03 -11.03 -8.76
C VAL A 49 6.31 -11.70 -7.42
N GLU A 50 7.35 -11.25 -6.71
CA GLU A 50 7.87 -11.89 -5.49
C GLU A 50 8.29 -13.35 -5.74
N TRP A 51 9.01 -13.59 -6.84
CA TRP A 51 9.40 -14.93 -7.30
C TRP A 51 10.88 -15.04 -7.72
N ILE A 52 11.65 -15.86 -6.99
CA ILE A 52 13.12 -16.05 -7.09
C ILE A 52 13.91 -14.81 -6.61
N GLU A 53 13.67 -13.70 -7.28
CA GLU A 53 14.01 -12.32 -6.88
C GLU A 53 12.70 -11.54 -6.84
N ASP A 54 12.73 -10.26 -7.22
CA ASP A 54 11.62 -9.33 -7.10
C ASP A 54 10.59 -9.55 -8.23
N ILE A 55 11.04 -9.63 -9.49
CA ILE A 55 10.17 -9.96 -10.65
C ILE A 55 10.87 -10.98 -11.57
N PHE A 56 10.14 -12.01 -11.99
CA PHE A 56 10.59 -13.03 -12.93
C PHE A 56 9.69 -13.02 -14.17
N VAL A 57 10.28 -12.99 -15.36
CA VAL A 57 9.56 -13.04 -16.64
C VAL A 57 10.10 -14.19 -17.48
N GLU A 58 9.23 -15.07 -17.91
CA GLU A 58 9.57 -16.25 -18.69
C GLU A 58 8.71 -16.37 -19.94
N ASN A 59 9.36 -16.64 -21.07
CA ASN A 59 8.70 -17.10 -22.28
C ASN A 59 9.45 -18.30 -22.90
N THR A 60 9.12 -18.65 -24.14
CA THR A 60 9.73 -19.80 -24.84
C THR A 60 11.21 -19.59 -25.18
N LYS A 61 11.66 -18.35 -25.37
CA LYS A 61 13.00 -18.00 -25.86
C LYS A 61 13.93 -17.43 -24.80
N SER A 62 13.38 -16.83 -23.76
CA SER A 62 14.17 -16.09 -22.78
C SER A 62 13.57 -16.10 -21.39
N ILE A 63 14.44 -15.83 -20.42
CA ILE A 63 14.12 -15.56 -19.04
C ILE A 63 14.77 -14.24 -18.64
N SER A 64 13.98 -13.38 -18.01
CA SER A 64 14.43 -12.12 -17.45
C SER A 64 14.18 -12.11 -15.94
N ILE A 65 15.23 -11.83 -15.18
CA ILE A 65 15.18 -11.76 -13.71
C ILE A 65 15.46 -10.31 -13.32
N TYR A 66 14.55 -9.70 -12.56
CA TYR A 66 14.66 -8.32 -12.14
C TYR A 66 14.80 -8.25 -10.62
N GLN A 67 15.76 -7.45 -10.17
CA GLN A 67 15.86 -7.02 -8.78
C GLN A 67 15.51 -5.53 -8.71
N VAL A 68 14.50 -5.19 -7.92
CA VAL A 68 13.92 -3.87 -7.76
C VAL A 68 14.44 -3.20 -6.49
N LYS A 69 14.86 -1.93 -6.60
CA LYS A 69 15.39 -1.16 -5.47
C LYS A 69 14.91 0.30 -5.50
N HIS A 70 14.42 0.79 -4.37
CA HIS A 70 13.97 2.18 -4.21
C HIS A 70 14.65 2.84 -3.01
N TYR A 71 15.58 3.75 -3.28
CA TYR A 71 16.43 4.43 -2.31
C TYR A 71 16.58 5.94 -2.64
N PRO A 72 15.51 6.72 -2.85
CA PRO A 72 15.56 8.12 -3.27
C PRO A 72 16.42 9.03 -2.37
N GLU A 73 16.58 8.71 -1.09
CA GLU A 73 17.39 9.53 -0.16
C GLU A 73 18.76 8.96 0.21
N SER A 74 19.07 7.74 -0.24
CA SER A 74 20.31 7.06 0.14
C SER A 74 21.05 6.50 -1.07
N GLU A 75 22.30 6.12 -0.82
CA GLU A 75 23.15 5.49 -1.83
C GLU A 75 22.76 4.01 -2.03
N LEU A 76 22.71 3.57 -3.28
CA LEU A 76 22.50 2.16 -3.63
C LEU A 76 23.83 1.50 -4.00
N ASN A 77 24.22 0.47 -3.25
CA ASN A 77 25.38 -0.34 -3.57
C ASN A 77 25.01 -1.48 -4.54
N LEU A 78 25.56 -1.44 -5.75
CA LEU A 78 25.26 -2.41 -6.81
C LEU A 78 26.05 -3.72 -6.67
N GLN A 79 27.10 -3.78 -5.85
CA GLN A 79 27.96 -4.97 -5.72
C GLN A 79 27.17 -6.20 -5.29
N GLY A 80 26.38 -6.07 -4.22
CA GLY A 80 25.57 -7.18 -3.70
C GLY A 80 24.46 -7.61 -4.65
N ILE A 81 23.90 -6.67 -5.42
CA ILE A 81 22.89 -6.92 -6.44
C ILE A 81 23.50 -7.71 -7.61
N TYR A 82 24.65 -7.28 -8.11
CA TYR A 82 25.38 -7.97 -9.17
C TYR A 82 25.73 -9.41 -8.76
N GLU A 83 26.23 -9.60 -7.53
CA GLU A 83 26.51 -10.93 -6.98
C GLU A 83 25.25 -11.80 -6.89
N ASN A 84 24.14 -11.24 -6.42
CA ASN A 84 22.86 -11.95 -6.36
C ASN A 84 22.37 -12.36 -7.75
N MET A 85 22.45 -11.46 -8.73
CA MET A 85 22.03 -11.75 -10.10
C MET A 85 22.93 -12.80 -10.76
N PHE A 86 24.24 -12.78 -10.50
CA PHE A 86 25.15 -13.81 -10.99
C PHE A 86 24.83 -15.17 -10.38
N TYR A 87 24.53 -15.22 -9.07
CA TYR A 87 24.04 -16.43 -8.42
C TYR A 87 22.75 -16.97 -9.09
N GLN A 88 21.78 -16.10 -9.40
CA GLN A 88 20.55 -16.52 -10.07
C GLN A 88 20.79 -17.06 -11.48
N PHE A 89 21.67 -16.40 -12.24
CA PHE A 89 22.09 -16.86 -13.55
C PHE A 89 22.75 -18.25 -13.48
N LEU A 90 23.70 -18.46 -12.57
CA LEU A 90 24.37 -19.75 -12.39
C LEU A 90 23.39 -20.84 -11.93
N LYS A 91 22.47 -20.48 -11.03
CA LYS A 91 21.40 -21.39 -10.63
C LYS A 91 20.59 -21.80 -11.85
N PHE A 92 20.19 -20.88 -12.72
CA PHE A 92 19.51 -21.23 -13.96
C PHE A 92 20.33 -22.19 -14.82
N LYS A 93 21.62 -21.92 -15.03
CA LYS A 93 22.53 -22.81 -15.78
C LYS A 93 22.64 -24.21 -15.18
N LEU A 94 22.57 -24.33 -13.84
CA LEU A 94 22.50 -25.60 -13.13
C LEU A 94 21.18 -26.35 -13.39
N TYR A 95 20.06 -25.64 -13.57
CA TYR A 95 18.76 -26.27 -13.83
C TYR A 95 18.58 -26.79 -15.27
N GLU A 96 19.49 -26.41 -16.19
CA GLU A 96 19.56 -26.77 -17.61
C GLU A 96 18.41 -26.24 -18.48
N VAL A 97 18.72 -25.25 -19.33
CA VAL A 97 18.28 -25.23 -20.74
C VAL A 97 19.32 -24.49 -21.57
N ASP A 98 19.98 -25.17 -22.50
CA ASP A 98 20.91 -24.54 -23.46
C ASP A 98 20.18 -23.64 -24.50
N GLU A 99 18.84 -23.62 -24.48
CA GLU A 99 18.04 -22.94 -25.52
C GLU A 99 17.51 -21.56 -25.12
N LYS A 100 17.38 -21.25 -23.81
CA LYS A 100 16.82 -19.97 -23.36
C LYS A 100 17.89 -18.94 -23.02
N LYS A 101 17.76 -17.73 -23.56
CA LYS A 101 18.61 -16.60 -23.18
C LYS A 101 18.21 -16.06 -21.81
N ILE A 102 19.18 -15.91 -20.92
CA ILE A 102 18.94 -15.35 -19.58
C ILE A 102 19.42 -13.90 -19.58
N LYS A 103 18.60 -13.02 -19.01
CA LYS A 103 18.95 -11.62 -18.78
C LYS A 103 18.67 -11.28 -17.33
N THR A 104 19.58 -10.55 -16.70
CA THR A 104 19.39 -10.08 -15.33
C THR A 104 19.45 -8.56 -15.28
N PHE A 105 18.58 -7.97 -14.46
CA PHE A 105 18.37 -6.54 -14.41
C PHE A 105 18.32 -6.04 -12.97
N CYS A 106 18.88 -4.86 -12.75
CA CYS A 106 18.56 -4.04 -11.59
C CYS A 106 17.65 -2.90 -12.04
N LEU A 107 16.38 -2.89 -11.61
CA LEU A 107 15.49 -1.76 -11.80
C LEU A 107 15.54 -0.89 -10.54
N SER A 108 16.10 0.31 -10.64
CA SER A 108 16.36 1.08 -9.44
C SER A 108 16.12 2.57 -9.59
N HIS A 109 15.66 3.19 -8.50
CA HIS A 109 15.73 4.62 -8.28
C HIS A 109 16.51 4.89 -6.99
N ALA A 110 17.59 5.69 -7.05
CA ALA A 110 18.41 6.01 -5.89
C ALA A 110 19.04 7.40 -5.99
N LYS A 111 19.39 8.00 -4.85
CA LYS A 111 20.09 9.30 -4.79
C LYS A 111 21.45 9.28 -5.47
N SER A 112 22.20 8.21 -5.20
CA SER A 112 23.52 7.95 -5.76
C SER A 112 23.76 6.44 -5.85
N TYR A 113 24.81 6.04 -6.57
CA TYR A 113 25.14 4.64 -6.81
C TYR A 113 26.62 4.38 -6.51
N VAL A 114 26.90 3.34 -5.71
CA VAL A 114 28.21 2.69 -5.71
C VAL A 114 28.20 1.63 -6.79
N ASN A 115 29.06 1.79 -7.79
CA ASN A 115 29.13 0.84 -8.89
C ASN A 115 29.76 -0.49 -8.45
N PHE A 116 29.45 -1.55 -9.19
CA PHE A 116 30.01 -2.87 -8.94
C PHE A 116 31.32 -3.06 -9.70
N ASP A 117 32.16 -3.94 -9.16
CA ASP A 117 33.34 -4.45 -9.85
C ASP A 117 32.92 -5.44 -10.94
N LYS A 118 33.22 -5.11 -12.20
CA LYS A 118 32.89 -5.96 -13.35
C LYS A 118 33.62 -7.31 -13.31
N ASP A 119 34.76 -7.37 -12.64
CA ASP A 119 35.54 -8.61 -12.48
C ASP A 119 35.07 -9.43 -11.28
N LEU A 120 34.05 -8.98 -10.53
CA LEU A 120 33.54 -9.70 -9.36
C LEU A 120 33.14 -11.13 -9.71
N ALA A 121 32.41 -11.34 -10.81
CA ALA A 121 31.98 -12.68 -11.21
C ALA A 121 33.17 -13.62 -11.42
N GLN A 122 34.26 -13.12 -12.02
CA GLN A 122 35.50 -13.87 -12.19
C GLN A 122 36.18 -14.17 -10.84
N LYS A 123 36.15 -13.22 -9.89
CA LYS A 123 36.69 -13.40 -8.53
C LYS A 123 35.90 -14.40 -7.68
N LEU A 124 34.63 -14.65 -8.03
CA LEU A 124 33.78 -15.62 -7.33
C LEU A 124 34.04 -17.07 -7.79
N ILE A 125 34.78 -17.28 -8.88
CA ILE A 125 35.21 -18.61 -9.33
C ILE A 125 36.25 -19.16 -8.35
N LYS A 126 35.89 -20.21 -7.60
CA LYS A 126 36.81 -20.89 -6.67
C LYS A 126 37.68 -21.95 -7.35
N LYS A 127 37.16 -22.57 -8.40
CA LYS A 127 37.83 -23.58 -9.25
C LYS A 127 37.21 -23.52 -10.64
N GLU A 128 38.00 -23.81 -11.67
CA GLU A 128 37.48 -23.84 -13.03
C GLU A 128 36.62 -25.11 -13.22
N ASN A 129 35.31 -24.93 -13.35
CA ASN A 129 34.33 -26.01 -13.47
C ASN A 129 34.00 -26.30 -14.94
N ILE A 130 33.86 -27.59 -15.28
CA ILE A 130 33.44 -28.03 -16.62
C ILE A 130 31.93 -28.30 -16.59
N VAL A 131 31.14 -27.39 -17.16
CA VAL A 131 29.66 -27.37 -17.11
C VAL A 131 29.02 -28.70 -17.53
N ASP A 132 29.54 -29.33 -18.59
CA ASP A 132 29.03 -30.58 -19.15
C ASP A 132 29.28 -31.80 -18.25
N SER A 133 30.24 -31.71 -17.33
CA SER A 133 30.61 -32.79 -16.42
C SER A 133 30.00 -32.67 -15.03
N LEU A 134 29.23 -31.60 -14.78
CA LEU A 134 28.64 -31.35 -13.48
C LEU A 134 27.65 -32.45 -13.09
N ASN A 135 27.77 -32.97 -11.87
CA ASN A 135 26.71 -33.78 -11.27
C ASN A 135 25.57 -32.87 -10.81
N LYS A 136 24.79 -32.36 -11.77
CA LYS A 136 23.73 -31.36 -11.52
C LYS A 136 22.71 -31.86 -10.51
N ARG A 137 22.42 -33.17 -10.50
CA ARG A 137 21.49 -33.79 -9.54
C ARG A 137 22.01 -33.70 -8.09
N ASP A 138 23.28 -34.01 -7.86
CA ASP A 138 23.88 -33.90 -6.53
C ASP A 138 23.91 -32.45 -6.04
N ILE A 139 24.33 -31.52 -6.90
CA ILE A 139 24.38 -30.09 -6.57
C ILE A 139 22.96 -29.57 -6.24
N LYS A 140 21.94 -29.92 -7.04
CA LYS A 140 20.54 -29.56 -6.78
C LYS A 140 20.05 -30.09 -5.41
N ASN A 141 20.36 -31.35 -5.08
CA ASN A 141 20.00 -31.95 -3.79
C ASN A 141 20.66 -31.24 -2.60
N ARG A 142 21.95 -30.91 -2.72
CA ARG A 142 22.69 -30.15 -1.70
C ARG A 142 22.13 -28.74 -1.56
N LEU A 143 21.79 -28.10 -2.68
CA LEU A 143 21.20 -26.76 -2.70
C LEU A 143 19.87 -26.73 -1.95
N ILE A 144 19.01 -27.75 -2.10
CA ILE A 144 17.76 -27.89 -1.34
C ILE A 144 18.00 -27.94 0.18
N GLN A 145 19.10 -28.52 0.61
CA GLN A 145 19.44 -28.69 2.03
C GLN A 145 20.10 -27.45 2.66
N CYS A 146 20.52 -26.47 1.85
CA CYS A 146 21.12 -25.24 2.36
C CYS A 146 20.12 -24.42 3.17
N LYS A 147 20.51 -24.00 4.38
CA LYS A 147 19.64 -23.29 5.33
C LYS A 147 19.57 -21.77 5.15
N ASN A 148 20.53 -21.16 4.46
CA ASN A 148 20.61 -19.70 4.29
C ASN A 148 21.21 -19.35 2.92
N MET A 149 21.23 -18.05 2.60
CA MET A 149 21.68 -17.59 1.29
C MET A 149 23.18 -17.70 1.06
N ASP A 150 23.96 -17.44 2.08
CA ASP A 150 25.42 -17.46 1.96
C ASP A 150 25.91 -18.88 1.62
N ASN A 151 25.36 -19.91 2.28
CA ASN A 151 25.68 -21.30 1.97
C ASN A 151 25.28 -21.70 0.55
N ARG A 152 24.16 -21.16 0.03
CA ARG A 152 23.69 -21.43 -1.34
C ARG A 152 24.61 -20.79 -2.36
N LYS A 153 24.95 -19.52 -2.17
CA LYS A 153 25.91 -18.79 -3.00
C LYS A 153 27.25 -19.49 -3.00
N GLU A 154 27.74 -19.86 -1.82
CA GLU A 154 29.02 -20.55 -1.67
C GLU A 154 29.05 -21.87 -2.47
N LEU A 155 27.98 -22.66 -2.38
CA LEU A 155 27.83 -23.91 -3.12
C LEU A 155 27.81 -23.67 -4.63
N VAL A 156 26.97 -22.74 -5.12
CA VAL A 156 26.81 -22.49 -6.55
C VAL A 156 28.06 -21.85 -7.15
N PHE A 157 28.69 -20.90 -6.48
CA PHE A 157 29.95 -20.31 -6.93
C PHE A 157 31.10 -21.33 -6.91
N GLY A 158 31.12 -22.23 -5.92
CA GLY A 158 32.15 -23.27 -5.84
C GLY A 158 32.02 -24.36 -6.89
N GLU A 159 30.79 -24.80 -7.20
CA GLU A 159 30.55 -26.01 -8.00
C GLU A 159 30.05 -25.73 -9.42
N VAL A 160 29.56 -24.53 -9.73
CA VAL A 160 28.95 -24.21 -11.03
C VAL A 160 29.70 -23.11 -11.78
N ALA A 161 30.19 -22.09 -11.08
CA ALA A 161 30.86 -20.96 -11.73
C ALA A 161 32.13 -21.39 -12.49
N CYS A 162 32.32 -20.84 -13.68
CA CYS A 162 33.49 -21.02 -14.53
C CYS A 162 33.60 -19.83 -15.49
N THR A 163 34.75 -19.65 -16.16
CA THR A 163 34.99 -18.46 -16.99
C THR A 163 34.02 -18.37 -18.16
N ASN A 164 33.69 -19.49 -18.82
CA ASN A 164 32.71 -19.49 -19.93
C ASN A 164 31.35 -18.93 -19.50
N LEU A 165 30.89 -19.27 -18.29
CA LEU A 165 29.61 -18.78 -17.78
C LEU A 165 29.68 -17.31 -17.34
N VAL A 166 30.84 -16.82 -16.92
CA VAL A 166 31.04 -15.38 -16.66
C VAL A 166 30.90 -14.58 -17.96
N ASP A 167 31.48 -15.07 -19.06
CA ASP A 167 31.41 -14.41 -20.37
C ASP A 167 29.96 -14.36 -20.91
N GLU A 168 29.13 -15.34 -20.57
CA GLU A 168 27.71 -15.37 -20.92
C GLU A 168 26.82 -14.52 -20.00
N PHE A 169 27.29 -14.13 -18.82
CA PHE A 169 26.48 -13.45 -17.83
C PHE A 169 26.16 -12.01 -18.26
N CYS A 170 24.86 -11.73 -18.41
CA CYS A 170 24.35 -10.40 -18.77
C CYS A 170 23.63 -9.76 -17.58
N PHE A 171 24.19 -8.65 -17.09
CA PHE A 171 23.60 -7.79 -16.08
C PHE A 171 23.48 -6.36 -16.58
N GLU A 172 22.28 -5.79 -16.47
CA GLU A 172 22.00 -4.41 -16.87
C GLU A 172 21.37 -3.62 -15.72
N LYS A 173 21.90 -2.42 -15.46
CA LYS A 173 21.28 -1.45 -14.55
C LYS A 173 20.35 -0.55 -15.35
N ILE A 174 19.06 -0.53 -14.99
CA ILE A 174 18.07 0.35 -15.58
C ILE A 174 17.59 1.33 -14.50
N GLU A 175 17.94 2.59 -14.69
CA GLU A 175 17.48 3.66 -13.84
C GLU A 175 16.00 3.97 -14.12
N SER A 176 15.22 4.00 -13.03
CA SER A 176 13.78 4.22 -13.05
C SER A 176 13.44 5.58 -12.45
N LEU A 177 12.26 6.09 -12.81
CA LEU A 177 11.67 7.27 -12.18
C LEU A 177 11.43 6.99 -10.69
N ASN A 178 11.29 8.05 -9.89
CA ASN A 178 10.85 7.88 -8.51
C ASN A 178 9.41 7.33 -8.47
N ILE A 179 8.95 6.93 -7.29
CA ILE A 179 7.64 6.28 -7.14
C ILE A 179 6.47 7.16 -7.59
N ASP A 180 6.51 8.47 -7.32
CA ASP A 180 5.43 9.41 -7.66
C ASP A 180 5.36 9.70 -9.17
N GLU A 181 6.51 9.94 -9.79
CA GLU A 181 6.63 10.08 -11.24
C GLU A 181 6.21 8.80 -11.97
N THR A 182 6.55 7.63 -11.41
CA THR A 182 6.13 6.34 -11.93
C THR A 182 4.61 6.20 -11.87
N ARG A 183 3.96 6.62 -10.76
CA ARG A 183 2.48 6.64 -10.65
C ARG A 183 1.85 7.52 -11.71
N ILE A 184 2.37 8.74 -11.91
CA ILE A 184 1.84 9.68 -12.93
C ILE A 184 1.94 9.04 -14.32
N LYS A 185 3.12 8.54 -14.70
CA LYS A 185 3.34 7.92 -16.01
C LYS A 185 2.45 6.70 -16.24
N LEU A 186 2.28 5.86 -15.21
CA LEU A 186 1.43 4.66 -15.30
C LEU A 186 -0.05 5.00 -15.44
N ARG A 187 -0.54 6.02 -14.72
CA ARG A 187 -1.91 6.51 -14.85
C ARG A 187 -2.23 6.89 -16.29
N ASP A 188 -1.33 7.63 -16.93
CA ASP A 188 -1.46 8.01 -18.34
C ASP A 188 -1.41 6.77 -19.26
N THR A 189 -0.41 5.91 -19.07
CA THR A 189 -0.23 4.70 -19.88
C THR A 189 -1.43 3.76 -19.80
N LEU A 190 -2.01 3.59 -18.61
CA LEU A 190 -3.18 2.75 -18.39
C LEU A 190 -4.41 3.33 -19.09
N TYR A 191 -4.61 4.64 -19.01
CA TYR A 191 -5.73 5.32 -19.69
C TYR A 191 -5.64 5.19 -21.21
N ASP A 192 -4.43 5.19 -21.77
CA ASP A 192 -4.23 5.00 -23.21
C ASP A 192 -4.42 3.55 -23.67
N ARG A 193 -4.16 2.57 -22.79
CA ARG A 193 -4.17 1.13 -23.15
C ARG A 193 -5.41 0.38 -22.73
N VAL A 194 -6.19 0.90 -21.79
CA VAL A 194 -7.42 0.30 -21.28
C VAL A 194 -8.60 1.17 -21.74
N ASP A 195 -9.68 0.54 -22.19
CA ASP A 195 -10.89 1.23 -22.60
C ASP A 195 -11.61 1.88 -21.41
N ALA A 196 -11.19 3.09 -21.07
CA ALA A 196 -11.75 3.86 -19.96
C ALA A 196 -13.19 4.36 -20.22
N SER A 197 -13.72 4.23 -21.44
CA SER A 197 -15.08 4.68 -21.77
C SER A 197 -16.18 3.95 -20.98
N GLN A 198 -15.84 2.79 -20.41
CA GLN A 198 -16.72 2.00 -19.55
C GLN A 198 -16.89 2.60 -18.15
N LEU A 199 -15.93 3.42 -17.69
CA LEU A 199 -16.05 4.18 -16.46
C LEU A 199 -16.96 5.37 -16.74
N SER A 200 -18.22 5.29 -16.34
CA SER A 200 -19.19 6.38 -16.46
C SER A 200 -18.86 7.54 -15.49
N ILE A 201 -17.69 8.14 -15.65
CA ILE A 201 -17.06 9.12 -14.75
C ILE A 201 -16.85 10.44 -15.50
N VAL A 202 -17.01 11.55 -14.76
CA VAL A 202 -17.11 12.90 -15.32
C VAL A 202 -15.76 13.45 -15.78
N ASP A 203 -14.67 13.12 -15.10
CA ASP A 203 -13.34 13.65 -15.41
C ASP A 203 -12.28 12.56 -15.64
N VAL A 204 -11.31 12.90 -16.49
CA VAL A 204 -10.25 12.00 -16.95
C VAL A 204 -9.26 11.64 -15.83
N ASP A 205 -9.03 12.56 -14.89
CA ASP A 205 -8.06 12.32 -13.81
C ASP A 205 -8.59 11.27 -12.82
N SER A 206 -9.87 11.35 -12.48
CA SER A 206 -10.59 10.33 -11.71
C SER A 206 -10.55 8.96 -12.39
N ALA A 207 -10.77 8.90 -13.72
CA ALA A 207 -10.68 7.64 -14.46
C ALA A 207 -9.27 7.05 -14.38
N LYS A 208 -8.23 7.88 -14.55
CA LYS A 208 -6.83 7.49 -14.40
C LYS A 208 -6.50 6.96 -12.99
N ASP A 209 -6.99 7.62 -11.95
CA ASP A 209 -6.83 7.20 -10.55
C ASP A 209 -7.43 5.80 -10.33
N ILE A 210 -8.62 5.55 -10.87
CA ILE A 210 -9.27 4.24 -10.76
C ILE A 210 -8.48 3.17 -11.49
N LEU A 211 -8.04 3.43 -12.72
CA LEU A 211 -7.27 2.46 -13.49
C LEU A 211 -5.98 2.08 -12.76
N LEU A 212 -5.25 3.05 -12.21
CA LEU A 212 -4.05 2.75 -11.41
C LEU A 212 -4.40 1.94 -10.16
N ALA A 213 -5.44 2.32 -9.43
CA ALA A 213 -5.87 1.60 -8.23
C ALA A 213 -6.23 0.14 -8.54
N VAL A 214 -6.98 -0.11 -9.61
CA VAL A 214 -7.34 -1.47 -10.06
C VAL A 214 -6.09 -2.27 -10.46
N ALA A 215 -5.17 -1.65 -11.20
CA ALA A 215 -3.94 -2.29 -11.66
C ALA A 215 -3.02 -2.70 -10.50
N ILE A 216 -2.85 -1.83 -9.49
CA ILE A 216 -2.09 -2.15 -8.27
C ILE A 216 -2.72 -3.33 -7.53
N GLN A 217 -4.05 -3.33 -7.39
CA GLN A 217 -4.75 -4.40 -6.70
C GLN A 217 -4.64 -5.75 -7.43
N TYR A 218 -4.55 -5.76 -8.77
CA TYR A 218 -4.26 -6.99 -9.50
C TYR A 218 -2.93 -7.62 -9.07
N ILE A 219 -1.87 -6.83 -8.93
CA ILE A 219 -0.57 -7.32 -8.46
C ILE A 219 -0.68 -7.81 -7.02
N GLN A 220 -1.24 -6.99 -6.14
CA GLN A 220 -1.27 -7.28 -4.71
C GLN A 220 -2.15 -8.47 -4.34
N ILE A 221 -3.23 -8.73 -5.10
CA ILE A 221 -4.04 -9.94 -4.91
C ILE A 221 -3.20 -11.20 -5.08
N SER A 222 -2.20 -11.18 -5.96
CA SER A 222 -1.33 -12.34 -6.18
C SER A 222 -0.52 -12.73 -4.94
N TYR A 223 -0.23 -11.77 -4.06
CA TYR A 223 0.54 -12.01 -2.83
C TYR A 223 -0.20 -12.88 -1.82
N TYR A 224 -1.54 -12.93 -1.88
CA TYR A 224 -2.34 -13.75 -0.96
C TYR A 224 -2.43 -15.23 -1.35
N TYR A 225 -2.09 -15.60 -2.60
CA TYR A 225 -1.98 -17.02 -2.95
C TYR A 225 -0.76 -17.62 -2.27
N LYS A 226 -0.80 -18.89 -1.88
CA LYS A 226 0.39 -19.51 -1.28
C LYS A 226 1.53 -19.56 -2.29
N LEU A 227 2.77 -19.51 -1.80
CA LEU A 227 3.96 -19.61 -2.64
C LEU A 227 4.01 -20.94 -3.40
N GLU A 228 3.49 -22.02 -2.81
CA GLU A 228 3.44 -23.32 -3.45
C GLU A 228 2.50 -23.35 -4.67
N ASP A 229 1.51 -22.44 -4.71
CA ASP A 229 0.50 -22.33 -5.78
C ASP A 229 0.95 -21.37 -6.90
N TYR A 230 2.21 -21.47 -7.32
CA TYR A 230 2.84 -20.51 -8.24
C TYR A 230 2.07 -20.28 -9.54
N LYS A 231 1.36 -21.30 -10.04
CA LYS A 231 0.50 -21.20 -11.22
C LYS A 231 -0.66 -20.22 -11.06
N LEU A 232 -1.14 -20.01 -9.83
CA LEU A 232 -2.18 -19.02 -9.52
C LEU A 232 -1.61 -17.59 -9.44
N ARG A 233 -0.28 -17.47 -9.30
CA ARG A 233 0.45 -16.20 -9.26
C ARG A 233 0.97 -15.77 -10.65
N VAL A 234 0.85 -16.63 -11.66
CA VAL A 234 1.24 -16.30 -13.05
C VAL A 234 0.37 -15.16 -13.55
N MET A 235 1.02 -14.11 -14.02
CA MET A 235 0.40 -12.98 -14.69
C MET A 235 0.77 -13.00 -16.17
N THR A 236 -0.23 -12.82 -17.02
CA THR A 236 -0.07 -12.52 -18.43
C THR A 236 -0.75 -11.19 -18.75
N LYS A 237 -0.36 -10.57 -19.86
CA LYS A 237 -1.01 -9.35 -20.35
C LYS A 237 -2.52 -9.52 -20.53
N ASP A 238 -2.94 -10.66 -21.09
CA ASP A 238 -4.36 -10.98 -21.28
C ASP A 238 -5.11 -11.12 -19.95
N SER A 239 -4.54 -11.83 -18.97
CA SER A 239 -5.16 -11.97 -17.65
C SER A 239 -5.27 -10.63 -16.91
N PHE A 240 -4.26 -9.76 -17.06
CA PHE A 240 -4.27 -8.41 -16.53
C PHE A 240 -5.36 -7.56 -17.17
N LEU A 241 -5.39 -7.46 -18.51
CA LEU A 241 -6.40 -6.68 -19.23
C LEU A 241 -7.82 -7.22 -19.01
N GLY A 242 -7.98 -8.55 -18.94
CA GLY A 242 -9.24 -9.19 -18.58
C GLY A 242 -9.70 -8.83 -17.17
N PHE A 243 -8.79 -8.79 -16.20
CA PHE A 243 -9.10 -8.32 -14.85
C PHE A 243 -9.50 -6.84 -14.85
N MET A 244 -8.74 -5.98 -15.52
CA MET A 244 -9.04 -4.55 -15.64
C MET A 244 -10.44 -4.34 -16.20
N ASN A 245 -10.74 -4.92 -17.37
CA ASN A 245 -12.03 -4.81 -18.05
C ASN A 245 -13.21 -5.31 -17.19
N ARG A 246 -13.01 -6.40 -16.43
CA ARG A 246 -14.04 -6.91 -15.51
C ARG A 246 -14.37 -5.91 -14.40
N ILE A 247 -13.38 -5.20 -13.87
CA ILE A 247 -13.57 -4.30 -12.73
C ILE A 247 -14.02 -2.90 -13.17
N ILE A 248 -13.58 -2.41 -14.33
CA ILE A 248 -14.06 -1.12 -14.87
C ILE A 248 -15.45 -1.24 -15.50
N GLY A 249 -15.84 -2.44 -15.94
CA GLY A 249 -17.10 -2.70 -16.59
C GLY A 249 -18.35 -2.50 -15.71
N PRO A 250 -19.55 -2.69 -16.29
CA PRO A 250 -20.79 -2.48 -15.57
C PRO A 250 -21.07 -3.57 -14.52
N GLY A 251 -21.93 -3.26 -13.55
CA GLY A 251 -22.44 -4.22 -12.56
C GLY A 251 -22.06 -3.89 -11.12
N GLU A 252 -22.89 -4.35 -10.18
CA GLU A 252 -22.75 -4.03 -8.74
C GLU A 252 -21.45 -4.58 -8.14
N GLN A 253 -21.02 -5.77 -8.55
CA GLN A 253 -19.76 -6.33 -8.07
C GLN A 253 -18.56 -5.50 -8.52
N ALA A 254 -18.48 -5.17 -9.81
CA ALA A 254 -17.43 -4.33 -10.36
C ALA A 254 -17.43 -2.94 -9.69
N HIS A 255 -18.62 -2.37 -9.47
CA HIS A 255 -18.82 -1.13 -8.73
C HIS A 255 -18.29 -1.17 -7.30
N CYS A 256 -18.61 -2.22 -6.54
CA CYS A 256 -18.09 -2.43 -5.21
C CYS A 256 -16.56 -2.55 -5.19
N GLU A 257 -16.00 -3.32 -6.13
CA GLU A 257 -14.55 -3.53 -6.26
C GLU A 257 -13.82 -2.22 -6.60
N ARG A 258 -14.35 -1.39 -7.50
CA ARG A 258 -13.79 -0.07 -7.80
C ARG A 258 -13.64 0.78 -6.54
N ILE A 259 -14.72 0.91 -5.76
CA ILE A 259 -14.68 1.71 -4.51
C ILE A 259 -13.64 1.16 -3.55
N LYS A 260 -13.63 -0.17 -3.35
CA LYS A 260 -12.65 -0.83 -2.47
C LYS A 260 -11.23 -0.54 -2.93
N PHE A 261 -10.94 -0.71 -4.22
CA PHE A 261 -9.60 -0.53 -4.77
C PHE A 261 -9.13 0.91 -4.73
N ILE A 262 -10.01 1.89 -4.98
CA ILE A 262 -9.71 3.32 -4.79
C ILE A 262 -9.24 3.58 -3.35
N VAL A 263 -10.00 3.12 -2.36
CA VAL A 263 -9.65 3.32 -0.94
C VAL A 263 -8.34 2.64 -0.58
N LEU A 264 -8.11 1.40 -1.06
CA LEU A 264 -6.85 0.70 -0.84
C LEU A 264 -5.67 1.41 -1.52
N GLY A 265 -5.87 2.00 -2.71
CA GLY A 265 -4.86 2.83 -3.37
C GLY A 265 -4.49 4.07 -2.53
N TYR A 266 -5.47 4.71 -1.88
CA TYR A 266 -5.21 5.81 -0.95
C TYR A 266 -4.47 5.35 0.32
N VAL A 267 -4.74 4.14 0.81
CA VAL A 267 -3.99 3.54 1.91
C VAL A 267 -2.53 3.31 1.50
N ASP A 268 -2.28 2.79 0.29
CA ASP A 268 -0.93 2.59 -0.25
C ASP A 268 -0.18 3.92 -0.38
N GLU A 269 -0.84 4.97 -0.88
CA GLU A 269 -0.26 6.32 -0.95
C GLU A 269 0.09 6.90 0.42
N VAL A 270 -0.77 6.71 1.43
CA VAL A 270 -0.48 7.16 2.79
C VAL A 270 0.73 6.44 3.37
N PHE A 271 0.84 5.14 3.14
CA PHE A 271 1.98 4.37 3.60
C PHE A 271 3.29 4.78 2.92
N THR A 272 3.28 5.01 1.60
CA THR A 272 4.46 5.51 0.87
C THR A 272 4.98 6.80 1.49
N MET A 273 4.10 7.78 1.75
CA MET A 273 4.50 9.04 2.40
C MET A 273 5.14 8.80 3.77
N PHE A 274 4.52 7.95 4.61
CA PHE A 274 5.03 7.70 5.96
C PHE A 274 6.38 7.01 5.94
N GLN A 275 6.53 6.00 5.08
CA GLN A 275 7.76 5.25 4.96
C GLN A 275 8.93 6.09 4.42
N ASP A 276 8.68 7.06 3.54
CA ASP A 276 9.73 7.93 3.01
C ASP A 276 10.20 8.98 4.04
N GLU A 277 9.35 9.33 5.01
CA GLU A 277 9.66 10.31 6.06
C GLU A 277 10.27 9.70 7.34
N ILE A 278 10.10 8.41 7.58
CA ILE A 278 10.57 7.71 8.79
C ILE A 278 11.97 7.14 8.53
N GLU A 279 12.93 7.50 9.36
CA GLU A 279 14.32 7.01 9.30
C GLU A 279 14.51 5.71 10.10
N ASN A 280 13.74 5.51 11.18
CA ASN A 280 13.85 4.37 12.06
C ASN A 280 13.05 3.15 11.54
N ASP A 281 13.78 2.11 11.11
CA ASP A 281 13.22 0.86 10.61
C ASP A 281 12.21 0.19 11.57
N GLU A 282 12.42 0.25 12.90
CA GLU A 282 11.48 -0.34 13.86
C GLU A 282 10.12 0.39 13.86
N ILE A 283 10.14 1.71 13.65
CA ILE A 283 8.93 2.53 13.55
C ILE A 283 8.22 2.25 12.21
N VAL A 284 8.97 2.09 11.12
CA VAL A 284 8.42 1.67 9.83
C VAL A 284 7.67 0.34 9.98
N ASP A 285 8.24 -0.63 10.70
CA ASP A 285 7.61 -1.92 10.94
C ASP A 285 6.29 -1.81 11.73
N ILE A 286 6.21 -0.91 12.71
CA ILE A 286 4.95 -0.63 13.43
C ILE A 286 3.89 -0.07 12.48
N TYR A 287 4.22 0.96 11.69
CA TYR A 287 3.27 1.53 10.73
C TYR A 287 2.89 0.54 9.63
N LYS A 288 3.78 -0.39 9.29
CA LYS A 288 3.53 -1.47 8.36
C LYS A 288 2.47 -2.45 8.86
N GLU A 289 2.51 -2.82 10.14
CA GLU A 289 1.45 -3.65 10.74
C GLU A 289 0.11 -2.91 10.75
N ILE A 290 0.12 -1.60 11.06
CA ILE A 290 -1.06 -0.74 10.96
C ILE A 290 -1.58 -0.68 9.51
N TYR A 291 -0.68 -0.54 8.53
CA TYR A 291 -1.02 -0.50 7.10
C TYR A 291 -1.73 -1.79 6.66
N PHE A 292 -1.18 -2.96 6.98
CA PHE A 292 -1.81 -4.23 6.62
C PHE A 292 -3.16 -4.41 7.29
N SER A 293 -3.28 -4.12 8.60
CA SER A 293 -4.57 -4.23 9.29
C SER A 293 -5.60 -3.23 8.74
N THR A 294 -5.17 -2.05 8.28
CA THR A 294 -6.01 -1.06 7.60
C THR A 294 -6.56 -1.59 6.28
N LYS A 295 -5.72 -2.25 5.47
CA LYS A 295 -6.18 -2.87 4.22
C LYS A 295 -7.18 -3.98 4.49
N SER A 296 -6.90 -4.88 5.43
CA SER A 296 -7.84 -5.93 5.84
C SER A 296 -9.16 -5.33 6.33
N PHE A 297 -9.12 -4.27 7.13
CA PHE A 297 -10.30 -3.57 7.60
C PHE A 297 -11.17 -3.06 6.44
N PHE A 298 -10.59 -2.32 5.49
CA PHE A 298 -11.37 -1.77 4.37
C PHE A 298 -11.83 -2.83 3.37
N ILE A 299 -11.08 -3.92 3.18
CA ILE A 299 -11.52 -5.06 2.36
C ILE A 299 -12.84 -5.63 2.89
N GLU A 300 -12.97 -5.77 4.21
CA GLU A 300 -14.20 -6.28 4.84
C GLU A 300 -15.29 -5.21 4.92
N ARG A 301 -14.93 -3.98 5.28
CA ARG A 301 -15.89 -2.90 5.57
C ARG A 301 -16.42 -2.18 4.33
N LEU A 302 -15.92 -2.44 3.13
CA LEU A 302 -16.47 -1.82 1.91
C LEU A 302 -17.32 -2.77 1.06
N LYS A 303 -17.57 -4.00 1.53
CA LYS A 303 -18.34 -5.03 0.81
C LYS A 303 -19.81 -4.69 0.57
N THR A 304 -20.42 -3.90 1.46
CA THR A 304 -21.87 -3.59 1.42
C THR A 304 -22.10 -2.10 1.33
N LYS A 305 -23.18 -1.69 0.63
CA LYS A 305 -23.54 -0.29 0.47
C LYS A 305 -23.78 0.41 1.82
N GLU A 306 -24.30 -0.32 2.81
CA GLU A 306 -24.45 0.14 4.19
C GLU A 306 -23.11 0.52 4.82
N GLN A 307 -22.09 -0.33 4.70
CA GLN A 307 -20.79 -0.08 5.32
C GLN A 307 -20.01 1.00 4.55
N ARG A 308 -20.15 1.07 3.22
CA ARG A 308 -19.63 2.18 2.41
C ARG A 308 -20.27 3.51 2.79
N PHE A 309 -21.58 3.53 3.03
CA PHE A 309 -22.28 4.68 3.59
C PHE A 309 -21.72 5.06 4.96
N LYS A 310 -21.56 4.10 5.89
CA LYS A 310 -21.00 4.37 7.22
C LYS A 310 -19.64 5.06 7.12
N PHE A 311 -18.78 4.58 6.24
CA PHE A 311 -17.46 5.17 6.08
C PHE A 311 -17.54 6.61 5.54
N ILE A 312 -18.26 6.85 4.44
CA ILE A 312 -18.45 8.21 3.89
C ILE A 312 -19.11 9.14 4.92
N ASN A 313 -20.12 8.66 5.64
CA ASN A 313 -20.80 9.40 6.69
C ASN A 313 -19.89 9.65 7.92
N THR A 314 -18.78 8.93 8.08
CA THR A 314 -17.79 9.24 9.12
C THR A 314 -16.96 10.46 8.73
N ILE A 315 -16.44 10.46 7.49
CA ILE A 315 -15.40 11.41 7.06
C ILE A 315 -15.94 12.67 6.37
N SER A 316 -17.15 12.63 5.81
CA SER A 316 -17.67 13.72 4.98
C SER A 316 -18.01 14.98 5.79
N THR A 317 -17.71 16.14 5.21
CA THR A 317 -18.15 17.46 5.71
C THR A 317 -19.42 17.98 5.02
N ASP A 318 -20.10 17.13 4.25
CA ASP A 318 -21.35 17.47 3.59
C ASP A 318 -22.48 17.67 4.60
N GLU A 319 -23.37 18.61 4.28
CA GLU A 319 -24.57 18.86 5.07
C GLU A 319 -25.59 17.73 4.91
N TYR A 320 -26.49 17.59 5.90
CA TYR A 320 -27.53 16.56 5.89
C TYR A 320 -28.42 16.58 4.65
N ALA A 321 -28.62 17.77 4.07
CA ALA A 321 -29.39 17.93 2.84
C ALA A 321 -28.70 17.27 1.64
N VAL A 322 -27.38 17.07 1.66
CA VAL A 322 -26.63 16.42 0.57
C VAL A 322 -26.32 14.96 0.90
N LEU A 323 -25.91 14.68 2.15
CA LEU A 323 -25.54 13.35 2.61
C LEU A 323 -26.41 12.90 3.78
N ASN A 324 -27.29 11.93 3.51
CA ASN A 324 -28.01 11.14 4.49
C ASN A 324 -28.28 9.74 3.89
N LYS A 325 -28.77 8.81 4.72
CA LYS A 325 -28.98 7.42 4.32
C LYS A 325 -29.88 7.31 3.09
N ASP A 326 -31.03 7.97 3.09
CA ASP A 326 -31.99 7.88 1.97
C ASP A 326 -31.38 8.40 0.67
N LYS A 327 -30.74 9.58 0.71
CA LYS A 327 -30.09 10.17 -0.48
C LYS A 327 -28.92 9.34 -0.99
N TYR A 328 -28.15 8.72 -0.10
CA TYR A 328 -27.04 7.86 -0.49
C TYR A 328 -27.53 6.57 -1.15
N PHE A 329 -28.58 5.97 -0.60
CA PHE A 329 -29.12 4.71 -1.11
C PHE A 329 -29.86 4.89 -2.44
N LEU A 330 -30.56 6.02 -2.61
CA LEU A 330 -31.21 6.41 -3.87
C LEU A 330 -30.22 6.91 -4.93
N GLY A 331 -29.05 7.40 -4.53
CA GLY A 331 -28.02 7.90 -5.43
C GLY A 331 -27.28 6.80 -6.20
N GLY A 332 -26.93 7.09 -7.46
CA GLY A 332 -26.17 6.20 -8.35
C GLY A 332 -24.68 6.52 -8.50
N GLN A 333 -24.19 7.63 -7.94
CA GLN A 333 -22.82 8.15 -8.13
C GLN A 333 -21.92 7.86 -6.91
N GLU A 334 -21.94 6.62 -6.41
CA GLU A 334 -21.19 6.27 -5.20
C GLU A 334 -19.67 6.36 -5.42
N VAL A 335 -19.17 5.92 -6.59
CA VAL A 335 -17.74 6.01 -6.95
C VAL A 335 -17.27 7.47 -6.93
N ASP A 336 -18.03 8.38 -7.56
CA ASP A 336 -17.70 9.81 -7.60
C ASP A 336 -17.61 10.40 -6.19
N LYS A 337 -18.51 10.00 -5.28
CA LYS A 337 -18.43 10.43 -3.88
C LYS A 337 -17.12 10.01 -3.21
N PHE A 338 -16.60 8.81 -3.46
CA PHE A 338 -15.32 8.38 -2.89
C PHE A 338 -14.14 9.15 -3.48
N LEU A 339 -14.17 9.43 -4.79
CA LEU A 339 -13.16 10.25 -5.47
C LEU A 339 -13.14 11.69 -4.94
N GLU A 340 -14.30 12.33 -4.80
CA GLU A 340 -14.46 13.67 -4.21
C GLU A 340 -13.96 13.75 -2.75
N HIS A 341 -13.90 12.60 -2.07
CA HIS A 341 -13.46 12.47 -0.69
C HIS A 341 -12.01 11.97 -0.55
N LYS A 342 -11.23 11.88 -1.65
CA LYS A 342 -9.83 11.42 -1.66
C LYS A 342 -8.99 11.99 -0.51
N ASP A 343 -8.91 13.31 -0.39
CA ASP A 343 -8.08 13.94 0.64
C ASP A 343 -8.61 13.70 2.05
N LYS A 344 -9.95 13.65 2.22
CA LYS A 344 -10.57 13.35 3.52
C LYS A 344 -10.28 11.91 3.95
N ILE A 345 -10.31 10.96 3.02
CA ILE A 345 -9.96 9.55 3.26
C ILE A 345 -8.51 9.44 3.71
N LYS A 346 -7.57 10.02 2.96
CA LYS A 346 -6.15 10.02 3.31
C LYS A 346 -5.91 10.65 4.69
N HIS A 347 -6.56 11.77 4.95
CA HIS A 347 -6.41 12.48 6.21
C HIS A 347 -6.97 11.69 7.40
N PHE A 348 -8.12 11.03 7.23
CA PHE A 348 -8.69 10.11 8.21
C PHE A 348 -7.70 8.99 8.56
N ILE A 349 -7.12 8.35 7.54
CA ILE A 349 -6.13 7.28 7.71
C ILE A 349 -4.92 7.80 8.50
N LYS A 350 -4.34 8.95 8.11
CA LYS A 350 -3.20 9.57 8.81
C LYS A 350 -3.47 9.83 10.29
N ILE A 351 -4.63 10.42 10.61
CA ILE A 351 -5.02 10.69 12.01
C ILE A 351 -5.13 9.39 12.80
N VAL A 352 -5.88 8.42 12.27
CA VAL A 352 -6.12 7.16 12.99
C VAL A 352 -4.81 6.41 13.19
N TRP A 353 -3.96 6.32 12.17
CA TRP A 353 -2.65 5.68 12.28
C TRP A 353 -1.77 6.33 13.35
N LYS A 354 -1.72 7.65 13.38
CA LYS A 354 -0.93 8.36 14.39
C LYS A 354 -1.47 8.13 15.80
N ILE A 355 -2.80 8.13 15.97
CA ILE A 355 -3.43 7.79 17.26
C ILE A 355 -3.07 6.35 17.68
N LEU A 356 -3.16 5.39 16.77
CA LEU A 356 -2.82 3.99 17.03
C LEU A 356 -1.35 3.82 17.41
N TYR A 357 -0.44 4.48 16.69
CA TYR A 357 0.99 4.53 17.01
C TYR A 357 1.25 5.09 18.42
N ASN A 358 0.60 6.20 18.78
CA ASN A 358 0.70 6.78 20.13
C ASN A 358 0.14 5.87 21.24
N LEU A 359 -0.82 5.00 20.88
CA LEU A 359 -1.44 4.02 21.79
C LEU A 359 -0.74 2.65 21.79
N ASP A 360 0.37 2.48 21.06
CA ASP A 360 1.03 1.19 20.87
C ASP A 360 0.09 0.11 20.29
N SER A 361 -0.91 0.53 19.51
CA SER A 361 -1.84 -0.36 18.81
C SER A 361 -1.43 -0.53 17.36
N ARG A 362 -1.43 -1.78 16.90
CA ARG A 362 -1.02 -2.15 15.54
C ARG A 362 -2.18 -2.58 14.64
N ASP A 363 -3.37 -2.71 15.22
CA ASP A 363 -4.59 -3.09 14.52
C ASP A 363 -5.51 -1.87 14.34
N PHE A 364 -5.84 -1.56 13.08
CA PHE A 364 -6.73 -0.46 12.69
C PHE A 364 -8.16 -0.62 13.21
N SER A 365 -8.62 -1.87 13.30
CA SER A 365 -9.96 -2.18 13.80
C SER A 365 -10.06 -2.04 15.32
N ASN A 366 -8.91 -1.97 16.00
CA ASN A 366 -8.86 -1.81 17.44
C ASN A 366 -9.54 -0.50 17.84
N TYR A 367 -10.40 -0.58 18.85
CA TYR A 367 -11.22 0.51 19.38
C TYR A 367 -12.38 0.98 18.50
N ILE A 368 -12.62 0.42 17.31
CA ILE A 368 -13.84 0.75 16.53
C ILE A 368 -15.06 0.10 17.18
N VAL A 369 -16.08 0.90 17.46
CA VAL A 369 -17.34 0.45 18.04
C VAL A 369 -18.36 0.17 16.95
N GLU A 370 -19.16 -0.87 17.17
CA GLU A 370 -20.29 -1.19 16.30
C GLU A 370 -21.32 -0.06 16.31
N ASN A 371 -21.60 0.48 15.13
CA ASN A 371 -22.61 1.50 14.92
C ASN A 371 -23.23 1.36 13.53
N GLU A 372 -24.49 1.74 13.39
CA GLU A 372 -25.26 1.61 12.15
C GLU A 372 -25.01 2.75 11.15
N GLU A 373 -24.48 3.89 11.61
CA GLU A 373 -24.47 5.12 10.82
C GLU A 373 -23.08 5.65 10.49
N CYS A 374 -22.07 5.38 11.31
CA CYS A 374 -20.68 5.81 11.11
C CYS A 374 -19.70 4.92 11.89
N PHE A 375 -18.40 5.12 11.69
CA PHE A 375 -17.36 4.54 12.53
C PHE A 375 -17.12 5.42 13.75
N LEU A 376 -17.28 4.82 14.92
CA LEU A 376 -17.05 5.44 16.22
C LEU A 376 -15.87 4.75 16.90
N PHE A 377 -15.14 5.46 17.75
CA PHE A 377 -13.94 4.99 18.41
C PHE A 377 -14.05 5.09 19.94
N GLU A 378 -13.50 4.11 20.64
CA GLU A 378 -13.39 4.08 22.10
C GLU A 378 -11.95 3.88 22.57
N PHE A 379 -11.08 4.85 22.26
CA PHE A 379 -9.68 4.82 22.68
C PHE A 379 -9.53 4.67 24.20
N PRO A 380 -8.57 3.87 24.69
CA PRO A 380 -8.50 3.46 26.09
C PRO A 380 -8.31 4.65 27.05
N ASN A 381 -7.54 5.65 26.64
CA ASN A 381 -7.22 6.84 27.44
C ASN A 381 -8.20 8.01 27.25
N GLU A 382 -9.19 7.87 26.36
CA GLU A 382 -10.19 8.92 26.13
C GLU A 382 -11.31 8.82 27.18
N LYS A 383 -11.52 9.91 27.93
CA LYS A 383 -12.57 9.99 28.95
C LYS A 383 -13.96 10.21 28.35
N THR A 384 -14.01 10.77 27.14
CA THR A 384 -15.24 11.19 26.45
C THR A 384 -15.54 10.24 25.30
N LYS A 385 -16.26 9.16 25.60
CA LYS A 385 -16.63 8.10 24.66
C LYS A 385 -18.13 8.13 24.31
N PRO A 386 -18.55 7.72 23.11
CA PRO A 386 -17.70 7.35 21.96
C PRO A 386 -17.18 8.58 21.21
N ALA A 387 -16.07 8.44 20.49
CA ALA A 387 -15.47 9.50 19.67
C ALA A 387 -15.71 9.28 18.17
N ILE A 388 -15.70 10.35 17.38
CA ILE A 388 -15.67 10.31 15.91
C ILE A 388 -14.43 11.05 15.42
N VAL A 389 -13.76 10.52 14.39
CA VAL A 389 -12.68 11.22 13.67
C VAL A 389 -13.28 11.80 12.40
N ILE A 390 -13.30 13.13 12.32
CA ILE A 390 -13.80 13.87 11.17
C ILE A 390 -12.59 14.47 10.46
N SER A 391 -12.58 14.36 9.14
CA SER A 391 -11.48 14.83 8.30
C SER A 391 -11.94 16.06 7.50
N PRO A 392 -11.85 17.25 8.09
CA PRO A 392 -12.24 18.48 7.42
C PRO A 392 -11.37 18.77 6.20
N GLY A 393 -11.95 19.51 5.25
CA GLY A 393 -11.22 19.98 4.08
C GLY A 393 -10.37 21.21 4.41
N ASN A 394 -9.79 21.83 3.39
CA ASN A 394 -9.05 23.10 3.51
C ASN A 394 -9.97 24.34 3.66
N GLY A 395 -11.23 24.13 4.07
CA GLY A 395 -12.23 25.18 4.20
C GLY A 395 -12.20 25.85 5.57
N ASP A 396 -13.11 26.81 5.77
CA ASP A 396 -13.38 27.39 7.09
C ASP A 396 -13.93 26.30 8.04
N SER A 397 -13.14 25.97 9.08
CA SER A 397 -13.49 24.98 10.11
C SER A 397 -14.89 25.19 10.68
N SER A 398 -15.29 26.45 10.92
CA SER A 398 -16.59 26.79 11.52
C SER A 398 -17.72 26.49 10.56
N ARG A 399 -17.52 26.79 9.28
CA ARG A 399 -18.47 26.45 8.24
C ARG A 399 -18.64 24.94 8.12
N GLU A 400 -17.56 24.17 8.17
CA GLU A 400 -17.63 22.71 8.06
C GLU A 400 -18.29 22.06 9.29
N VAL A 401 -17.95 22.48 10.51
CA VAL A 401 -18.65 22.01 11.72
C VAL A 401 -20.15 22.31 11.64
N ARG A 402 -20.55 23.50 11.16
CA ARG A 402 -21.96 23.85 10.98
C ARG A 402 -22.68 22.96 9.96
N LYS A 403 -22.01 22.46 8.93
CA LYS A 403 -22.58 21.52 7.96
C LYS A 403 -22.72 20.11 8.55
N VAL A 404 -21.70 19.67 9.30
CA VAL A 404 -21.64 18.31 9.87
C VAL A 404 -22.58 18.16 11.07
N LEU A 405 -22.73 19.19 11.90
CA LEU A 405 -23.52 19.12 13.13
C LEU A 405 -24.96 18.65 12.92
N PRO A 406 -25.75 19.18 11.98
CA PRO A 406 -27.10 18.68 11.73
C PRO A 406 -27.16 17.19 11.37
N ARG A 407 -26.11 16.67 10.72
CA ARG A 407 -26.02 15.26 10.32
C ARG A 407 -25.74 14.37 11.53
N ILE A 408 -24.77 14.75 12.37
CA ILE A 408 -24.43 14.00 13.57
C ILE A 408 -25.53 14.11 14.64
N ALA A 409 -26.18 15.28 14.77
CA ALA A 409 -27.27 15.50 15.73
C ALA A 409 -28.49 14.60 15.49
N LYS A 410 -28.66 14.10 14.25
CA LYS A 410 -29.74 13.19 13.85
C LYS A 410 -29.40 11.71 14.00
N MET A 411 -28.14 11.38 14.31
CA MET A 411 -27.72 10.00 14.54
C MET A 411 -28.39 9.43 15.80
N LYS A 412 -28.68 8.14 15.78
CA LYS A 412 -29.17 7.38 16.93
C LYS A 412 -28.12 7.36 18.05
N MET A 413 -26.87 7.08 17.69
CA MET A 413 -25.73 7.09 18.62
C MET A 413 -24.85 8.31 18.32
N LYS A 414 -24.88 9.30 19.22
CA LYS A 414 -24.16 10.56 19.04
C LYS A 414 -22.75 10.48 19.65
N PRO A 415 -21.68 10.79 18.89
CA PRO A 415 -20.34 10.87 19.43
C PRO A 415 -20.21 11.99 20.45
N ARG A 416 -19.66 11.68 21.62
CA ARG A 416 -19.44 12.67 22.70
C ARG A 416 -18.13 13.44 22.50
N LYS A 417 -17.26 12.98 21.61
CA LYS A 417 -15.99 13.61 21.26
C LYS A 417 -15.78 13.60 19.74
N TRP A 418 -15.34 14.71 19.18
CA TRP A 418 -15.01 14.86 17.77
C TRP A 418 -13.54 15.22 17.67
N TYR A 419 -12.74 14.35 17.07
CA TYR A 419 -11.39 14.72 16.62
C TYR A 419 -11.54 15.41 15.28
N PHE A 420 -11.19 16.70 15.23
CA PHE A 420 -11.43 17.59 14.11
C PHE A 420 -10.17 18.42 13.84
N LYS A 421 -9.69 18.47 12.60
CA LYS A 421 -8.55 19.32 12.22
C LYS A 421 -9.03 20.77 11.98
N GLY A 422 -8.28 21.76 12.45
CA GLY A 422 -8.65 23.17 12.38
C GLY A 422 -8.72 23.85 13.75
N ASP A 423 -9.07 25.12 13.75
CA ASP A 423 -8.97 26.04 14.89
C ASP A 423 -10.10 25.91 15.94
N ILE A 424 -11.02 24.96 15.76
CA ILE A 424 -12.19 24.79 16.64
C ILE A 424 -11.89 23.79 17.74
N LYS A 425 -12.19 24.21 18.97
CA LYS A 425 -12.12 23.37 20.17
C LYS A 425 -13.12 23.86 21.21
N GLY A 426 -13.65 22.93 22.02
CA GLY A 426 -14.54 23.28 23.11
C GLY A 426 -15.68 22.29 23.30
N VAL A 427 -16.59 22.60 24.22
CA VAL A 427 -17.78 21.80 24.51
C VAL A 427 -19.01 22.50 23.92
N TYR A 428 -19.80 21.75 23.18
CA TYR A 428 -20.96 22.21 22.42
C TYR A 428 -22.17 21.33 22.70
N GLU A 429 -23.35 21.81 22.34
CA GLU A 429 -24.61 21.11 22.52
C GLU A 429 -25.24 20.78 21.16
N TYR A 430 -25.75 19.55 21.02
CA TYR A 430 -26.45 19.06 19.84
C TYR A 430 -27.80 19.75 19.59
N LEU A 431 -28.45 20.28 20.64
CA LEU A 431 -29.76 20.92 20.56
C LEU A 431 -29.70 22.39 20.08
N TYR A 432 -28.52 23.02 20.06
CA TYR A 432 -28.40 24.43 19.70
C TYR A 432 -28.44 24.66 18.18
N GLU A 433 -29.22 25.64 17.74
CA GLU A 433 -29.27 26.07 16.35
C GLU A 433 -27.90 26.49 15.81
N ILE A 434 -27.66 26.11 14.55
CA ILE A 434 -26.47 26.22 13.70
C ILE A 434 -25.74 27.59 13.79
N ASN A 435 -26.44 28.66 14.19
CA ASN A 435 -26.00 30.05 14.13
C ASN A 435 -25.10 30.50 15.29
N LYS A 436 -24.85 29.66 16.32
CA LYS A 436 -24.07 30.04 17.51
C LYS A 436 -22.65 29.47 17.61
N ILE A 437 -22.21 28.63 16.67
CA ILE A 437 -20.79 28.23 16.61
C ILE A 437 -19.98 29.41 16.08
N LYS A 438 -19.63 30.33 16.97
CA LYS A 438 -18.62 31.37 16.75
C LYS A 438 -17.33 30.89 17.42
N VAL A 439 -16.19 31.10 16.78
CA VAL A 439 -14.82 30.75 17.23
C VAL A 439 -14.50 31.23 18.66
N LYS A 440 -15.33 32.12 19.25
CA LYS A 440 -15.12 32.71 20.58
C LYS A 440 -16.23 32.49 21.61
N ASP A 441 -17.39 31.94 21.24
CA ASP A 441 -18.55 31.90 22.14
C ASP A 441 -19.05 30.47 22.34
N ILE A 442 -18.50 29.86 23.40
CA ILE A 442 -19.05 28.86 24.34
C ILE A 442 -17.82 28.09 24.87
N ARG A 443 -17.02 28.78 25.69
CA ARG A 443 -16.21 28.10 26.70
C ARG A 443 -17.12 27.91 27.89
N VAL A 444 -17.70 26.72 28.03
CA VAL A 444 -18.24 26.33 29.33
C VAL A 444 -17.01 26.09 30.23
N PRO A 445 -16.79 26.86 31.30
CA PRO A 445 -15.64 26.65 32.17
C PRO A 445 -15.81 25.31 32.91
N GLY A 446 -14.86 24.40 32.76
CA GLY A 446 -14.74 23.18 33.56
C GLY A 446 -14.77 21.87 32.76
N ASP A 447 -14.08 20.86 33.31
CA ASP A 447 -14.25 19.47 32.93
C ASP A 447 -15.73 19.08 33.06
N PHE A 448 -16.23 18.23 32.15
CA PHE A 448 -17.62 17.73 32.11
C PHE A 448 -18.24 17.61 33.52
N SER A 449 -18.98 18.63 33.95
CA SER A 449 -19.67 18.58 35.23
C SER A 449 -20.82 17.57 35.13
N ILE A 450 -21.11 16.88 36.23
CA ILE A 450 -22.16 15.86 36.35
C ILE A 450 -23.57 16.39 35.99
N LEU A 451 -23.73 17.71 35.83
CA LEU A 451 -25.00 18.39 35.52
C LEU A 451 -25.35 18.44 34.02
N TYR A 452 -24.45 18.05 33.11
CA TYR A 452 -24.79 17.97 31.68
C TYR A 452 -25.53 16.67 31.38
N HIS A 453 -26.77 16.75 30.89
CA HIS A 453 -27.46 15.58 30.33
C HIS A 453 -26.57 14.96 29.24
N ARG A 454 -26.03 13.77 29.52
CA ARG A 454 -24.84 13.21 28.86
C ARG A 454 -24.95 13.06 27.33
N ASP A 455 -26.18 13.04 26.80
CA ASP A 455 -26.48 12.77 25.38
C ASP A 455 -26.69 14.02 24.53
N ASN A 456 -26.76 15.20 25.16
CA ASN A 456 -26.97 16.47 24.44
C ASN A 456 -25.69 17.25 24.17
N TYR A 457 -24.55 16.86 24.77
CA TYR A 457 -23.30 17.60 24.64
C TYR A 457 -22.19 16.77 23.99
N PHE A 458 -21.31 17.45 23.27
CA PHE A 458 -20.11 16.88 22.67
C PHE A 458 -18.92 17.83 22.79
N ARG A 459 -17.71 17.29 22.74
CA ARG A 459 -16.47 18.07 22.73
C ARG A 459 -15.81 17.98 21.37
N ILE A 460 -15.43 19.11 20.79
CA ILE A 460 -14.51 19.15 19.64
C ILE A 460 -13.09 19.28 20.17
N GLU A 461 -12.22 18.38 19.73
CA GLU A 461 -10.79 18.39 19.98
C GLU A 461 -10.05 18.69 18.68
N CYS A 462 -9.22 19.73 18.73
CA CYS A 462 -8.41 20.19 17.60
C CYS A 462 -7.25 19.21 17.37
N MET A 463 -7.10 18.73 16.14
CA MET A 463 -6.04 17.79 15.74
C MET A 463 -4.82 18.47 15.11
N ASP A 464 -4.73 19.81 15.12
CA ASP A 464 -3.62 20.57 14.50
C ASP A 464 -2.26 20.34 15.17
N CYS A 465 -2.25 19.83 16.39
CA CYS A 465 -1.01 19.56 17.14
C CYS A 465 -0.55 18.10 17.01
N LEU A 466 -1.35 17.24 16.37
CA LEU A 466 -1.02 15.83 16.20
C LEU A 466 0.15 15.72 15.21
N LYS A 467 1.23 15.06 15.62
CA LYS A 467 2.50 15.01 14.88
C LYS A 467 2.47 14.01 13.71
N PHE A 468 1.66 14.29 12.69
CA PHE A 468 1.61 13.51 11.44
C PHE A 468 2.04 14.29 10.19
N ASP A 469 2.55 15.51 10.36
CA ASP A 469 3.22 16.27 9.30
C ASP A 469 4.69 15.83 9.13
N GLU A 470 5.29 16.27 8.02
CA GLU A 470 6.66 15.98 7.61
C GLU A 470 7.67 16.09 8.76
N GLY A 471 8.48 15.04 8.94
CA GLY A 471 9.54 14.97 9.95
C GLY A 471 9.07 14.79 11.40
N LYS A 472 7.76 14.58 11.64
CA LYS A 472 7.21 14.40 13.00
C LYS A 472 6.58 13.03 13.25
N LEU A 473 6.51 12.17 12.25
CA LEU A 473 5.82 10.88 12.31
C LEU A 473 6.38 9.93 13.37
N GLU A 474 7.70 9.94 13.57
CA GLU A 474 8.40 9.07 14.53
C GLU A 474 8.14 9.45 15.98
N THR A 475 7.92 10.74 16.23
CA THR A 475 7.78 11.25 17.59
C THR A 475 6.40 10.92 18.12
N LYS A 476 6.31 10.10 19.16
CA LYS A 476 5.02 9.94 19.87
C LYS A 476 4.54 11.28 20.39
N ASP A 477 3.25 11.54 20.21
CA ASP A 477 2.63 12.64 20.93
C ASP A 477 2.53 12.22 22.40
N ASP A 478 3.03 13.06 23.31
CA ASP A 478 2.84 12.85 24.75
C ASP A 478 1.34 12.71 25.07
N ASN A 479 0.98 12.32 26.31
CA ASN A 479 -0.37 12.09 26.84
C ASN A 479 -1.44 13.19 26.55
N ASN A 480 -1.09 14.24 25.81
CA ASN A 480 -1.88 15.37 25.40
C ASN A 480 -2.93 15.11 24.30
N ILE A 481 -2.87 14.04 23.49
CA ILE A 481 -3.94 13.81 22.48
C ILE A 481 -5.30 13.45 23.12
N PHE A 482 -5.27 12.90 24.34
CA PHE A 482 -6.46 12.58 25.15
C PHE A 482 -6.62 13.51 26.36
N ASN A 483 -5.67 14.41 26.58
CA ASN A 483 -5.75 15.40 27.66
C ASN A 483 -6.73 16.52 27.29
N PHE A 484 -7.33 17.13 28.31
CA PHE A 484 -8.24 18.24 28.11
C PHE A 484 -7.54 19.59 27.96
N LYS A 485 -6.25 19.69 28.34
CA LYS A 485 -5.45 20.91 28.23
C LYS A 485 -4.79 21.02 26.86
N CYS A 486 -4.94 22.18 26.23
CA CYS A 486 -4.30 22.47 24.94
C CYS A 486 -2.84 22.87 25.16
N ILE A 487 -1.92 22.26 24.42
CA ILE A 487 -0.46 22.52 24.51
C ILE A 487 -0.11 23.96 24.07
N LYS A 488 -0.94 24.58 23.23
CA LYS A 488 -0.76 25.97 22.76
C LYS A 488 -1.31 27.04 23.72
N GLU A 489 -1.90 26.63 24.85
CA GLU A 489 -2.47 27.54 25.86
C GLU A 489 -1.57 27.68 27.11
N ASP A 490 -0.35 27.15 27.07
CA ASP A 490 0.72 27.41 28.04
C ASP A 490 1.62 28.58 27.61
#